data_AF-A0A0F3NHT2-F1
#
_entry.id   AF-A0A0F3NHT2-F1
#
_cell.length_a   1.000
_cell.length_b   1.000
_cell.length_c   1.000
_cell.angle_alpha   90.00
_cell.angle_beta   90.00
_cell.angle_gamma   90.00
#
_symmetry.space_group_name_H-M   'P 1'
#
loop_
_entity.id
_entity.type
_entity.pdbx_description
1 polymer ?
#
loop_
_entity_poly.entity_id
_entity_poly.type
_entity_poly.pdbx_seq_one_letter_code
_entity_poly.pdbx_strand_id
1 'polypeptide(L)' 'MKVCREFYIPENDRFGCIDVEFHSALKRSISLQEIKSVESLSSMAILKQPRLSVSEVTLAEWDTIIEMSNQ' A
#
# COMPACT_ATOMS: atom_id res chain seq x y z
N MET A 1 0.32 6.62 5.83
CA MET A 1 -1.03 7.23 5.85
C MET A 1 -1.95 6.38 6.72
N LYS A 2 -3.09 6.90 7.14
CA LYS A 2 -4.14 6.15 7.83
C LYS A 2 -5.51 6.56 7.30
N VAL A 3 -6.50 5.65 7.36
CA VAL A 3 -7.90 5.95 7.01
C VAL A 3 -8.52 6.75 8.15
N CYS A 4 -9.10 7.91 7.85
CA CYS A 4 -9.79 8.75 8.83
C CYS A 4 -11.30 8.81 8.60
N ARG A 5 -11.78 8.47 7.40
CA ARG A 5 -13.19 8.23 7.10
C ARG A 5 -13.34 6.97 6.27
N GLU A 6 -14.20 6.07 6.75
CA GLU A 6 -14.57 4.85 6.04
C GLU A 6 -15.37 5.16 4.75
N PHE A 7 -15.75 4.11 4.04
CA PHE A 7 -16.46 4.17 2.78
C PHE A 7 -17.68 5.10 2.83
N TYR A 8 -17.77 6.00 1.87
CA TYR A 8 -18.95 6.83 1.62
C TYR A 8 -19.18 7.01 0.12
N ILE A 9 -20.42 7.35 -0.25
CA ILE A 9 -20.80 7.64 -1.64
C ILE A 9 -20.81 9.17 -1.82
N PRO A 10 -19.94 9.75 -2.65
CA PRO A 10 -19.98 11.15 -3.05
C PRO A 10 -21.16 11.40 -4.01
N GLU A 11 -21.46 12.66 -4.30
CA GLU A 11 -22.67 13.10 -5.01
C GLU A 11 -22.90 12.46 -6.40
N ASN A 12 -21.85 11.94 -7.07
CA ASN A 12 -21.93 11.33 -8.40
C ASN A 12 -22.22 9.80 -8.37
N ASP A 13 -22.79 9.30 -7.27
CA ASP A 13 -23.44 7.99 -6.95
C ASP A 13 -22.88 6.64 -7.47
N ARG A 14 -21.85 6.66 -8.33
CA ARG A 14 -21.32 5.50 -9.06
C ARG A 14 -20.10 4.86 -8.40
N PHE A 15 -19.33 5.64 -7.62
CA PHE A 15 -18.08 5.20 -7.00
C PHE A 15 -18.07 5.61 -5.54
N GLY A 16 -17.55 4.77 -4.66
CA GLY A 16 -17.31 5.17 -3.28
C GLY A 16 -15.92 5.76 -3.06
N CYS A 17 -15.79 6.47 -1.94
CA CYS A 17 -14.57 7.13 -1.51
C CYS A 17 -14.28 6.78 -0.03
N ILE A 18 -13.02 6.96 0.34
CA ILE A 18 -12.55 7.00 1.74
C ILE A 18 -11.73 8.27 1.91
N ASP A 19 -11.63 8.77 3.13
CA ASP A 19 -10.67 9.84 3.45
C ASP A 19 -9.45 9.22 4.14
N VAL A 20 -8.27 9.62 3.69
CA VAL A 20 -6.98 9.25 4.29
C VAL A 20 -6.25 10.49 4.75
N GLU A 21 -5.51 10.35 5.84
CA GLU A 21 -4.65 11.40 6.36
C GLU A 21 -3.19 10.95 6.35
N PHE A 22 -2.30 11.94 6.20
CA PHE A 22 -0.88 11.71 6.35
C PHE A 22 -0.56 11.19 7.76
N HIS A 23 0.32 10.19 7.84
CA HIS A 23 0.73 9.62 9.13
C HIS A 23 2.21 9.88 9.39
N SER A 24 3.06 9.39 8.50
CA SER A 24 4.51 9.55 8.54
C SER A 24 5.09 9.28 7.15
N ALA A 25 6.29 9.82 6.90
CA ALA A 25 7.10 9.46 5.75
C ALA A 25 8.04 8.30 6.11
N LEU A 26 8.36 7.47 5.12
CA LEU A 26 9.43 6.47 5.24
C LEU A 26 10.79 7.18 5.28
N LYS A 27 11.79 6.58 5.95
CA LYS A 27 13.15 7.18 6.02
C LYS A 27 13.83 7.18 4.64
N ARG A 28 13.57 6.14 3.84
CA ARG A 28 14.03 6.00 2.46
C ARG A 28 12.89 5.53 1.56
N SER A 29 12.87 6.03 0.32
CA SER A 29 11.97 5.53 -0.72
C SER A 29 12.40 4.14 -1.18
N ILE A 30 11.46 3.21 -1.28
CA ILE A 30 11.69 1.86 -1.80
C ILE A 30 11.12 1.79 -3.22
N SER A 31 11.95 1.41 -4.19
CA SER A 31 11.55 1.24 -5.58
C SER A 31 10.81 -0.08 -5.82
N LEU A 32 10.03 -0.14 -6.90
CA LEU A 32 9.39 -1.39 -7.33
C LEU A 32 10.43 -2.48 -7.66
N GLN A 33 11.61 -2.11 -8.14
CA GLN A 33 12.68 -3.06 -8.42
C GLN A 33 13.21 -3.70 -7.15
N GLU A 34 13.41 -2.92 -6.08
CA GLU A 34 13.80 -3.44 -4.76
C GLU A 34 12.74 -4.40 -4.22
N ILE A 35 11.45 -4.03 -4.29
CA ILE A 35 10.35 -4.91 -3.87
C ILE A 35 10.38 -6.24 -4.62
N LYS A 36 10.60 -6.22 -5.94
CA LYS A 36 10.68 -7.43 -6.78
C LYS A 36 11.91 -8.29 -6.49
N SER A 37 12.96 -7.74 -5.88
CA SER A 37 14.17 -8.49 -5.55
C SER A 37 14.06 -9.28 -4.24
N VAL A 38 13.00 -9.03 -3.45
CA VAL A 38 12.79 -9.68 -2.16
C VAL A 38 11.83 -10.86 -2.33
N GLU A 39 12.36 -12.08 -2.20
CA GLU A 39 11.61 -13.32 -2.42
C GLU A 39 10.37 -13.45 -1.52
N SER A 40 10.45 -13.00 -0.27
CA SER A 40 9.31 -13.03 0.67
C SER A 40 8.15 -12.12 0.25
N LEU A 41 8.39 -11.12 -0.61
CA LEU A 41 7.37 -10.21 -1.13
C LEU A 41 6.80 -10.67 -2.49
N SER A 42 7.29 -11.77 -3.07
CA SER A 42 6.88 -12.25 -4.40
C SER A 42 5.37 -12.53 -4.49
N SER A 43 4.73 -12.79 -3.36
CA SER A 43 3.31 -13.11 -3.28
C SER A 43 2.37 -11.92 -3.15
N MET A 44 2.90 -10.69 -3.01
CA MET A 44 2.11 -9.47 -2.86
C MET A 44 1.10 -9.30 -4.00
N ALA A 45 -0.13 -8.93 -3.65
CA ALA A 45 -1.21 -8.74 -4.61
C ALA A 45 -0.87 -7.72 -5.71
N ILE A 46 -0.18 -6.62 -5.36
CA ILE A 46 0.24 -5.57 -6.30
C ILE A 46 1.23 -6.08 -7.37
N LEU A 47 2.05 -7.11 -7.05
CA LEU A 47 2.98 -7.70 -8.01
C LEU A 47 2.26 -8.67 -8.95
N LYS A 48 1.27 -9.40 -8.45
CA LYS A 48 0.45 -10.34 -9.24
C LYS A 48 -0.57 -9.63 -10.13
N GLN A 49 -1.07 -8.47 -9.70
CA GLN A 49 -2.08 -7.68 -10.40
C GLN A 49 -1.63 -6.21 -10.58
N PRO A 50 -0.73 -5.92 -11.55
CA PRO A 50 -0.11 -4.60 -11.68
C PRO A 50 -1.06 -3.44 -12.02
N ARG A 51 -2.28 -3.76 -12.49
CA ARG A 51 -3.32 -2.76 -12.82
C ARG A 51 -4.30 -2.54 -11.66
N LEU A 52 -4.11 -3.20 -10.52
CA LEU A 52 -4.92 -3.00 -9.33
C LEU A 52 -4.34 -1.84 -8.52
N SER A 53 -5.12 -0.77 -8.35
CA SER A 53 -4.68 0.44 -7.64
C SER A 53 -4.77 0.35 -6.11
N VAL A 54 -5.58 -0.57 -5.59
CA VAL A 54 -5.77 -0.80 -4.15
C VAL A 54 -5.66 -2.29 -3.90
N SER A 55 -4.70 -2.70 -3.08
CA SER A 55 -4.41 -4.10 -2.79
C SER A 55 -4.26 -4.32 -1.30
N GLU A 56 -4.66 -5.50 -0.85
CA GLU A 56 -4.35 -5.97 0.50
C GLU A 56 -2.84 -6.18 0.68
N VAL A 57 -2.37 -5.98 1.90
CA VAL A 57 -0.99 -6.21 2.33
C VAL A 57 -1.05 -6.95 3.65
N THR A 58 -0.37 -8.08 3.74
CA THR A 58 -0.25 -8.86 4.98
C THR A 58 0.69 -8.17 5.96
N LEU A 59 0.58 -8.50 7.25
CA LEU A 59 1.49 -7.95 8.27
C LEU A 59 2.95 -8.26 7.98
N ALA A 60 3.27 -9.48 7.52
CA ALA A 60 4.63 -9.88 7.18
C ALA A 60 5.21 -9.06 6.01
N GLU A 61 4.42 -8.79 4.98
CA GLU A 61 4.82 -7.94 3.86
C GLU A 61 5.02 -6.49 4.31
N TRP A 62 4.12 -5.98 5.16
CA TRP A 62 4.21 -4.64 5.72
C TRP A 62 5.50 -4.46 6.53
N ASP A 63 5.77 -5.36 7.47
CA ASP A 63 6.94 -5.29 8.34
C ASP A 63 8.24 -5.36 7.53
N THR A 64 8.29 -6.22 6.52
CA THR A 64 9.44 -6.32 5.59
C THR A 64 9.68 -4.99 4.87
N ILE A 65 8.64 -4.34 4.34
CA ILE A 65 8.75 -3.05 3.65
C ILE A 65 9.21 -1.95 4.63
N ILE A 66 8.69 -1.93 5.86
CA ILE A 66 9.13 -0.96 6.87
C ILE A 66 10.61 -1.17 7.22
N GLU A 67 11.07 -2.42 7.37
CA GLU A 67 12.48 -2.74 7.61
C GLU A 67 13.37 -2.28 6.45
N MET A 68 13.01 -2.59 5.20
CA MET A 68 13.72 -2.12 4.00
C MET A 68 13.86 -0.59 3.94
N SER A 69 12.88 0.14 4.48
CA SER A 69 12.89 1.60 4.49
C SER A 69 13.81 2.20 5.54
N ASN A 70 14.17 1.40 6.56
CA ASN A 70 15.02 1.81 7.68
C ASN A 70 16.51 1.53 7.44
N GLN A 71 16.85 0.88 6.33
CA GLN A 71 18.20 0.66 5.82
C GLN A 71 18.67 1.88 5.03
#